data_AF-A0A833LQP1-F1
#
_entry.id   AF-A0A833LQP1-F1
#
_cell.length_a   1.000
_cell.length_b   1.000
_cell.length_c   1.000
_cell.angle_alpha   90.00
_cell.angle_beta   90.00
_cell.angle_gamma   90.00
#
_symmetry.space_group_name_H-M   'P 1'
#
loop_
_entity.id
_entity.type
_entity.pdbx_description
1 polymer ?
#
loop_
_entity_poly.entity_id
_entity_poly.type
_entity_poly.pdbx_seq_one_letter_code
_entity_poly.pdbx_strand_id
1 'polypeptide(L)'
;MISLQFETSDGLTLANPSTEQISEALASLRSGQDSFAILSKGEETYVQVAGSPAEGFILEYRDGSESNHFRAQASLLPLSTIQDIFEKYAQGDATWRSRVTWEPWGSDSQTVTRSGLPFPAIIAVVLVVLVVAWVAWLAAA
;
A
#
# COMPACT_ATOMS: atom_id res chain seq x y z
N MET A 1 5.91 -18.88 11.51
CA MET A 1 6.48 -17.54 11.32
C MET A 1 5.67 -16.86 10.24
N ILE A 2 5.26 -15.61 10.44
CA ILE A 2 4.58 -14.84 9.39
C ILE A 2 5.66 -14.45 8.38
N SER A 3 5.46 -14.75 7.10
CA SER A 3 6.39 -14.36 6.04
C SER A 3 6.01 -12.97 5.55
N LEU A 4 6.97 -12.06 5.50
CA LEU A 4 6.80 -10.73 4.92
C LEU A 4 7.29 -10.70 3.48
N GLN A 5 6.62 -9.93 2.63
CA GLN A 5 7.06 -9.66 1.27
C GLN A 5 6.87 -8.17 0.97
N PHE A 6 7.92 -7.51 0.47
CA PHE A 6 7.89 -6.11 0.08
C PHE A 6 8.12 -5.99 -1.42
N GLU A 7 7.28 -5.19 -2.07
CA GLU A 7 7.26 -5.02 -3.52
C GLU A 7 7.09 -3.55 -3.89
N THR A 8 7.71 -3.13 -4.99
CA THR A 8 7.60 -1.75 -5.52
C THR A 8 7.19 -1.74 -6.99
N SER A 9 6.73 -0.58 -7.46
CA SER A 9 6.33 -0.35 -8.86
C SER A 9 7.43 -0.59 -9.90
N ASP A 10 8.70 -0.51 -9.51
CA ASP A 10 9.85 -0.74 -10.41
C ASP A 10 10.36 -2.20 -10.39
N GLY A 11 9.63 -3.10 -9.72
CA GLY A 11 9.89 -4.53 -9.74
C GLY A 11 10.87 -5.03 -8.68
N LEU A 12 11.25 -4.20 -7.70
CA LEU A 12 11.97 -4.70 -6.52
C LEU A 12 11.05 -5.64 -5.74
N THR A 13 11.59 -6.79 -5.31
CA THR A 13 10.90 -7.73 -4.43
C THR A 13 11.86 -8.20 -3.35
N LEU A 14 11.47 -8.07 -2.09
CA LEU A 14 12.26 -8.46 -0.93
C LEU A 14 11.46 -9.40 -0.03
N ALA A 15 12.01 -10.58 0.26
CA ALA A 15 11.44 -11.53 1.20
C ALA A 15 11.98 -11.27 2.61
N ASN A 16 11.09 -11.12 3.58
CA ASN A 16 11.40 -10.78 4.98
C ASN A 16 12.40 -9.61 5.11
N PRO A 17 12.09 -8.44 4.54
CA PRO A 17 13.01 -7.30 4.50
C PRO A 17 13.31 -6.78 5.91
N SER A 18 14.53 -6.26 6.09
CA SER A 18 14.88 -5.50 7.29
C SER A 18 14.21 -4.12 7.29
N THR A 19 14.16 -3.49 8.46
CA THR A 19 13.71 -2.11 8.64
C THR A 19 14.46 -1.15 7.72
N GLU A 20 15.78 -1.31 7.60
CA GLU A 20 16.63 -0.49 6.74
C GLU A 20 16.28 -0.68 5.27
N GLN A 21 16.08 -1.93 4.82
CA GLN A 21 15.69 -2.21 3.43
C GLN A 21 14.34 -1.60 3.07
N ILE A 22 13.36 -1.67 3.97
CA ILE A 22 12.05 -1.02 3.80
C ILE A 22 12.25 0.50 3.67
N SER A 23 13.02 1.09 4.59
CA SER A 23 13.23 2.54 4.65
C SER A 23 13.92 3.09 3.40
N GLU A 24 14.97 2.40 2.94
CA GLU A 24 15.71 2.75 1.72
C GLU A 24 14.83 2.60 0.47
N ALA A 25 14.08 1.50 0.37
CA ALA A 25 13.21 1.27 -0.79
C ALA A 25 12.14 2.35 -0.90
N LEU A 26 11.47 2.71 0.20
CA LEU A 26 10.48 3.79 0.25
C LEU A 26 11.09 5.15 -0.12
N ALA A 27 12.32 5.43 0.33
CA ALA A 27 13.03 6.66 0.00
C ALA A 27 13.45 6.73 -1.48
N SER A 28 13.54 5.59 -2.16
CA SER A 28 13.95 5.47 -3.56
C SER A 28 12.80 5.49 -4.57
N LEU A 29 11.54 5.50 -4.09
CA LEU A 29 10.36 5.54 -4.95
C LEU A 29 10.39 6.78 -5.86
N ARG A 30 10.24 6.54 -7.16
CA ARG A 30 10.30 7.57 -8.20
C ARG A 30 9.03 8.41 -8.16
N SER A 31 9.13 9.69 -8.54
CA SER A 31 7.94 10.51 -8.75
C SER A 31 7.09 10.00 -9.91
N GLY A 32 5.78 10.19 -9.80
CA GLY A 32 4.81 9.74 -10.80
C GLY A 32 3.65 8.98 -10.20
N GLN A 33 2.51 9.03 -10.89
CA GLN A 33 1.24 8.47 -10.42
C GLN A 33 1.24 6.94 -10.33
N ASP A 34 2.17 6.28 -11.02
CA ASP A 34 2.31 4.82 -11.03
C ASP A 34 3.27 4.31 -9.95
N SER A 35 3.86 5.18 -9.12
CA SER A 35 4.79 4.75 -8.08
C SER A 35 4.06 4.23 -6.85
N PHE A 36 4.42 3.02 -6.44
CA PHE A 36 3.83 2.36 -5.27
C PHE A 36 4.83 1.47 -4.54
N ALA A 37 4.51 1.17 -3.29
CA ALA A 37 5.13 0.09 -2.52
C ALA A 37 4.08 -0.66 -1.71
N ILE A 38 4.25 -1.98 -1.56
CA ILE A 38 3.37 -2.87 -0.81
C ILE A 38 4.22 -3.71 0.14
N LEU A 39 3.79 -3.85 1.39
CA LEU A 39 4.34 -4.79 2.36
C LEU A 39 3.24 -5.75 2.83
N SER A 40 3.31 -7.01 2.40
CA SER A 40 2.32 -8.04 2.66
C SER A 40 2.78 -9.05 3.71
N LYS A 41 1.81 -9.61 4.45
CA LYS A 41 1.98 -10.74 5.40
C LYS A 41 1.37 -12.04 4.89
N GLY A 42 0.68 -11.96 3.76
CA GLY A 42 -0.15 -13.01 3.19
C GLY A 42 -1.16 -12.41 2.22
N GLU A 43 -2.01 -13.28 1.69
CA GLU A 43 -3.11 -12.86 0.82
C GLU A 43 -4.03 -11.89 1.56
N GLU A 44 -4.41 -10.81 0.87
CA GLU A 44 -5.30 -9.75 1.38
C GLU A 44 -4.88 -9.07 2.69
N THR A 45 -3.65 -9.27 3.16
CA THR A 45 -3.16 -8.70 4.43
C THR A 45 -1.89 -7.90 4.19
N TYR A 46 -2.03 -6.59 3.99
CA TYR A 46 -0.93 -5.73 3.56
C TYR A 46 -1.11 -4.27 4.01
N VAL A 47 0.00 -3.54 4.01
CA VAL A 47 0.02 -2.07 3.97
C VAL A 47 0.64 -1.63 2.64
N GLN A 48 0.10 -0.60 2.01
CA GLN A 48 0.58 -0.08 0.73
C GLN A 48 0.60 1.44 0.69
N VAL A 49 1.45 1.99 -0.17
CA VAL A 49 1.43 3.39 -0.53
C VAL A 49 1.43 3.60 -2.03
N ALA A 50 0.85 4.71 -2.46
CA ALA A 50 1.05 5.28 -3.79
C ALA A 50 1.61 6.70 -3.66
N GLY A 51 2.53 7.08 -4.54
CA GLY A 51 3.21 8.38 -4.52
C GLY A 51 4.71 8.25 -4.31
N SER A 52 5.34 9.37 -3.96
CA SER A 52 6.80 9.48 -3.89
C SER A 52 7.25 10.39 -2.75
N PRO A 53 8.52 10.33 -2.32
CA PRO A 53 9.04 11.22 -1.27
C PRO A 53 8.89 12.71 -1.61
N ALA A 54 8.92 13.06 -2.89
CA ALA A 54 8.79 14.44 -3.36
C ALA A 54 7.34 14.95 -3.34
N GLU A 55 6.36 14.06 -3.55
CA GLU A 55 4.94 14.42 -3.70
C GLU A 55 4.13 14.10 -2.44
N GLY A 56 4.65 13.25 -1.56
CA GLY A 56 3.92 12.63 -0.47
C GLY A 56 3.21 11.35 -0.91
N PHE A 57 2.56 10.70 0.04
CA PHE A 57 2.01 9.35 -0.14
C PHE A 57 0.55 9.27 0.28
N ILE A 58 -0.24 8.58 -0.53
CA ILE A 58 -1.53 8.01 -0.13
C ILE A 58 -1.24 6.66 0.51
N LEU A 59 -1.79 6.42 1.70
CA LEU A 59 -1.55 5.21 2.49
C LEU A 59 -2.83 4.40 2.65
N GLU A 60 -2.74 3.10 2.41
CA GLU A 60 -3.84 2.15 2.56
C GLU A 60 -3.37 0.88 3.26
N TYR A 61 -4.31 0.15 3.86
CA TYR A 61 -4.07 -1.22 4.32
C TYR A 61 -5.31 -2.10 4.10
N ARG A 62 -5.07 -3.40 3.98
CA ARG A 62 -6.12 -4.43 3.97
C ARG A 62 -5.85 -5.47 5.04
N ASP A 63 -6.91 -5.93 5.71
CA ASP A 63 -6.84 -6.88 6.81
C ASP A 63 -7.74 -8.10 6.54
N GLY A 64 -7.27 -8.95 5.63
CA GLY A 64 -7.83 -10.28 5.35
C GLY A 64 -9.11 -10.32 4.50
N SER A 65 -9.66 -9.18 4.10
CA SER A 65 -10.79 -9.10 3.16
C SER A 65 -10.95 -7.72 2.54
N GLU A 66 -11.67 -7.63 1.42
CA GLU A 66 -12.05 -6.36 0.78
C GLU A 66 -12.87 -5.43 1.70
N SER A 67 -13.76 -5.98 2.52
CA SER A 67 -14.55 -5.18 3.49
C SER A 67 -13.69 -4.56 4.59
N ASN A 68 -12.48 -5.08 4.80
CA ASN A 68 -11.50 -4.61 5.77
C ASN A 68 -10.36 -3.87 5.06
N HIS A 69 -10.67 -3.09 4.04
CA HIS A 69 -9.75 -2.20 3.34
C HIS A 69 -9.98 -0.77 3.82
N PHE A 70 -8.91 -0.09 4.21
CA PHE A 70 -8.93 1.25 4.76
C PHE A 70 -7.88 2.12 4.09
N ARG A 71 -8.13 3.43 4.05
CA ARG A 71 -7.17 4.46 3.64
C ARG A 71 -6.95 5.46 4.77
N ALA A 72 -5.79 6.10 4.78
CA ALA A 72 -5.55 7.23 5.66
C ALA A 72 -6.45 8.41 5.24
N GLN A 73 -7.05 9.11 6.21
CA GLN A 73 -7.88 10.29 5.95
C GLN A 73 -7.06 11.47 5.42
N ALA A 74 -5.78 11.55 5.78
CA ALA A 74 -4.88 12.57 5.27
C ALA A 74 -4.59 12.30 3.78
N SER A 75 -4.75 13.31 2.93
CA SER A 75 -4.60 13.15 1.48
C SER A 75 -3.18 12.78 1.06
N LEU A 76 -2.16 13.32 1.72
CA LEU A 76 -0.75 13.06 1.45
C LEU A 76 0.04 13.04 2.75
N LEU A 77 0.75 11.94 3.00
CA LEU A 77 1.62 11.74 4.15
C LEU A 77 3.10 11.89 3.75
N PRO A 78 3.96 12.43 4.64
CA PRO A 78 5.39 12.53 4.37
C PRO A 78 6.08 11.17 4.50
N LEU A 79 7.24 11.02 3.86
CA LEU A 79 8.06 9.80 3.87
C LEU A 79 8.31 9.25 5.29
N SER A 80 8.64 10.12 6.24
CA SER A 80 8.94 9.70 7.62
C SER A 80 7.75 9.02 8.31
N THR A 81 6.51 9.45 8.03
CA THR A 81 5.31 8.79 8.55
C THR A 81 5.10 7.43 7.90
N ILE A 82 5.38 7.31 6.60
CA ILE A 82 5.25 6.04 5.87
C ILE A 82 6.27 5.02 6.36
N GLN A 83 7.53 5.42 6.48
CA GLN A 83 8.60 4.57 7.02
C GLN A 83 8.24 4.06 8.42
N ASP A 84 7.83 4.96 9.32
CA ASP A 84 7.43 4.61 10.68
C ASP A 84 6.28 3.57 10.73
N ILE A 85 5.29 3.69 9.84
CA ILE A 85 4.16 2.76 9.75
C ILE A 85 4.59 1.41 9.17
N PHE A 86 5.35 1.40 8.08
CA PHE A 86 5.80 0.16 7.45
C PHE A 86 6.73 -0.64 8.37
N GLU A 87 7.63 0.03 9.08
CA GLU A 87 8.55 -0.60 10.04
C GLU A 87 7.79 -1.25 11.19
N LYS A 88 6.85 -0.51 11.81
CA LYS A 88 6.00 -1.07 12.88
C LYS A 88 5.13 -2.21 12.38
N TYR A 89 4.58 -2.09 11.16
CA TYR A 89 3.82 -3.17 10.54
C TYR A 89 4.67 -4.42 10.36
N ALA A 90 5.91 -4.29 9.85
CA ALA A 90 6.86 -5.40 9.70
C ALA A 90 7.16 -6.09 11.04
N GLN A 91 7.33 -5.31 12.11
CA GLN A 91 7.63 -5.81 13.45
C GLN A 91 6.41 -6.41 14.17
N GLY A 92 5.21 -6.28 13.61
CA GLY A 92 3.96 -6.72 14.25
C GLY A 92 3.49 -5.79 15.37
N ASP A 93 4.04 -4.58 15.46
CA ASP A 93 3.66 -3.58 16.46
C ASP A 93 2.33 -2.92 16.07
N ALA A 94 1.25 -3.28 16.75
CA ALA A 94 -0.10 -2.77 16.46
C ALA A 94 -0.25 -1.24 16.59
N THR A 95 0.71 -0.53 17.19
CA THR A 95 0.63 0.93 17.34
C THR A 95 0.65 1.69 16.02
N TRP A 96 1.10 1.07 14.91
CA TRP A 96 1.05 1.68 13.57
C TRP A 96 -0.36 2.16 13.19
N ARG A 97 -1.42 1.45 13.64
CA ARG A 97 -2.81 1.83 13.38
C ARG A 97 -3.21 3.16 14.02
N SER A 98 -2.51 3.58 15.07
CA SER A 98 -2.79 4.85 15.77
C SER A 98 -2.01 6.05 15.23
N ARG A 99 -1.10 5.83 14.26
CA ARG A 99 -0.23 6.89 13.73
C ARG A 99 -0.96 7.87 12.81
N VAL A 100 -2.07 7.44 12.23
CA VAL A 100 -2.95 8.24 11.38
C VAL A 100 -4.40 7.87 11.67
N THR A 101 -5.33 8.73 11.24
CA THR A 101 -6.75 8.40 11.24
C THR A 101 -7.10 7.66 9.96
N TRP A 102 -7.84 6.57 10.09
CA TRP A 102 -8.25 5.71 8.98
C TRP A 102 -9.72 5.91 8.66
N GLU A 103 -10.09 5.65 7.42
CA GLU A 103 -11.47 5.53 6.98
C GLU A 103 -11.62 4.32 6.07
N PRO A 104 -12.81 3.69 6.02
CA PRO A 104 -13.07 2.59 5.10
C PRO A 104 -12.81 3.02 3.65
N TRP A 105 -12.17 2.16 2.88
CA TRP A 105 -11.98 2.41 1.46
C TRP A 105 -13.35 2.48 0.78
N GLY A 106 -13.56 3.51 -0.05
CA GLY A 106 -14.84 3.76 -0.73
C GLY A 106 -15.90 4.52 0.09
N SER A 107 -15.57 5.02 1.28
CA SER A 107 -16.49 5.81 2.12
C SER A 107 -16.89 7.18 1.55
N ASP A 108 -16.27 7.64 0.45
CA ASP A 108 -16.67 8.85 -0.29
C ASP A 108 -18.05 8.75 -0.98
N SER A 109 -18.67 7.57 -0.98
CA SER A 109 -19.87 7.28 -1.76
C SER A 109 -21.23 7.68 -1.13
N GLN A 110 -21.26 8.32 0.05
CA GLN A 110 -22.55 8.60 0.74
C GLN A 110 -22.79 10.06 1.15
N THR A 111 -21.98 11.04 0.71
CA THR A 111 -22.35 12.46 0.89
C THR A 111 -22.00 13.30 -0.35
N VAL A 112 -23.00 13.99 -0.91
CA VAL A 112 -22.97 14.99 -2.01
C VAL A 112 -23.32 14.47 -3.43
N THR A 113 -24.63 14.52 -3.71
CA THR A 113 -25.31 14.99 -4.93
C THR A 113 -24.61 14.93 -6.30
N ARG A 114 -25.30 14.24 -7.24
CA ARG A 114 -25.24 14.37 -8.72
C ARG A 114 -24.40 15.54 -9.26
N SER A 115 -23.22 15.27 -9.83
CA SER A 115 -22.80 15.77 -11.15
C SER A 115 -21.38 15.32 -11.50
N GLY A 116 -21.24 14.56 -12.60
CA GLY A 116 -20.20 14.79 -13.60
C GLY A 116 -18.79 14.18 -13.42
N LEU A 117 -18.69 12.86 -13.67
CA LEU A 117 -17.57 12.18 -14.38
C LEU A 117 -16.18 12.03 -13.68
N PRO A 118 -15.39 11.00 -14.04
CA PRO A 118 -15.09 9.89 -13.12
C PRO A 118 -13.60 9.76 -12.72
N PHE A 119 -13.40 9.27 -11.50
CA PHE A 119 -12.16 8.81 -10.88
C PHE A 119 -11.29 7.89 -11.78
N PRO A 120 -10.04 8.27 -12.10
CA PRO A 120 -9.07 7.34 -12.68
C PRO A 120 -7.69 7.51 -12.02
N ALA A 121 -7.39 6.73 -10.97
CA ALA A 121 -6.01 6.49 -10.53
C ALA A 121 -5.88 5.26 -9.63
N ILE A 122 -6.85 5.02 -8.74
CA ILE A 122 -6.69 4.03 -7.66
C ILE A 122 -6.91 2.57 -8.13
N ILE A 123 -7.59 2.36 -9.28
CA ILE A 123 -7.90 1.02 -9.80
C ILE A 123 -6.66 0.28 -10.33
N ALA A 124 -5.56 0.98 -10.65
CA ALA A 124 -4.42 0.34 -11.33
C ALA A 124 -3.56 -0.56 -10.43
N VAL A 125 -3.39 -0.25 -9.14
CA VAL A 125 -2.44 -0.97 -8.28
C VAL A 125 -2.96 -2.34 -7.84
N VAL A 126 -4.27 -2.49 -7.62
CA VAL A 126 -4.90 -3.77 -7.24
C VAL A 126 -4.85 -4.81 -8.37
N LEU A 127 -4.86 -4.36 -9.64
CA LEU A 127 -4.81 -5.27 -10.79
C LEU A 127 -3.40 -5.81 -11.08
N VAL A 128 -2.33 -5.11 -10.69
CA VAL A 128 -0.94 -5.57 -10.94
C VAL A 128 -0.60 -6.78 -10.08
N VAL A 129 -1.01 -6.81 -8.80
CA VAL A 129 -0.76 -7.96 -7.90
C VAL A 129 -1.49 -9.23 -8.37
N LEU A 130 -2.73 -9.09 -8.87
CA LEU A 130 -3.49 -10.22 -9.40
C LEU A 130 -2.90 -10.79 -10.69
N VAL A 131 -2.28 -9.96 -11.54
CA VAL A 131 -1.62 -10.42 -12.78
C VAL A 131 -0.30 -11.14 -12.49
N VAL A 132 0.50 -10.66 -11.54
CA VAL A 132 1.77 -11.32 -11.16
C VAL A 132 1.52 -12.69 -10.53
N ALA A 133 0.52 -12.81 -9.65
CA ALA A 133 0.14 -14.08 -9.05
C ALA A 133 -0.39 -15.10 -10.09
N TRP A 134 -1.15 -14.63 -11.09
CA TRP A 134 -1.66 -15.51 -12.16
C TRP A 134 -0.57 -15.99 -13.12
N VAL A 135 0.38 -15.11 -13.49
CA VAL A 135 1.51 -15.48 -14.36
C VAL A 135 2.48 -16.44 -13.67
N ALA A 136 2.74 -16.27 -12.38
CA ALA A 136 3.59 -17.17 -11.61
C ALA A 136 3.00 -18.60 -11.51
N TRP A 137 1.68 -18.73 -11.41
CA TRP A 137 1.02 -20.03 -11.38
C TRP A 137 1.07 -20.76 -12.74
N LEU A 138 0.93 -20.03 -13.85
CA LEU A 138 1.01 -20.60 -15.21
C LEU A 138 2.43 -21.01 -15.62
N ALA A 139 3.47 -20.37 -15.08
CA ALA A 139 4.86 -20.74 -15.36
C ALA A 139 5.35 -21.96 -14.55
N ALA A 140 4.61 -22.35 -13.50
CA ALA A 140 4.94 -23.45 -12.59
C ALA A 140 4.08 -24.71 -12.80
N ALA A 141 3.13 -24.70 -13.74
CA ALA A 141 2.25 -25.81 -14.11
C ALA A 141 2.58 -26.34 -15.52
#